data_AF-A0A7W6WA05-F1
#
_entry.id   AF-A0A7W6WA05-F1
#
_cell.length_a   1.000
_cell.length_b   1.000
_cell.length_c   1.000
_cell.angle_alpha   90.00
_cell.angle_beta   90.00
_cell.angle_gamma   90.00
#
_symmetry.space_group_name_H-M   'P 1'
#
loop_
_entity.id
_entity.type
_entity.pdbx_description
1 polymer ?
#
loop_
_entity_poly.entity_id
_entity_poly.type
_entity_poly.pdbx_seq_one_letter_code
_entity_poly.pdbx_strand_id
1 'polypeptide(L)'
;MTASDPAETLEIDTPPAFAPGTKVRARALVRDDGTFPGARVGDVLVEPGALGYVREVGSFLQRFWIYEVDFIDSRRIVGMRAAELESAEGDRS
;
A
#
# COMPACT_ATOMS: atom_id res chain seq x y z
N MET A 1 9.85 -12.02 -37.21
CA MET A 1 9.36 -10.70 -36.77
C MET A 1 7.84 -10.79 -36.79
N THR A 2 7.09 -10.87 -35.70
CA THR A 2 7.37 -10.67 -34.28
C THR A 2 6.51 -11.69 -33.53
N ALA A 3 7.04 -12.31 -32.47
CA ALA A 3 6.17 -12.84 -31.43
C ALA A 3 5.49 -11.60 -30.84
N SER A 4 4.17 -11.48 -30.96
CA SER A 4 3.44 -10.49 -30.20
C SER A 4 3.28 -11.10 -28.83
N ASP A 5 4.29 -10.93 -27.97
CA ASP A 5 4.13 -11.16 -26.54
C ASP A 5 2.85 -10.39 -26.13
N PRO A 6 1.83 -11.05 -25.55
CA PRO A 6 0.69 -10.32 -25.04
C PRO A 6 1.25 -9.39 -23.97
N ALA A 7 1.15 -8.08 -24.18
CA ALA A 7 1.60 -7.08 -23.24
C ALA A 7 1.08 -7.47 -21.85
N GLU A 8 1.98 -7.86 -20.95
CA GLU A 8 1.68 -8.16 -19.55
C GLU A 8 0.87 -6.96 -19.04
N THR A 9 -0.41 -7.16 -18.74
CA THR A 9 -1.22 -6.11 -18.11
C THR A 9 -0.61 -5.84 -16.74
N LEU A 10 0.06 -4.68 -16.60
CA LEU A 10 0.67 -4.28 -15.34
C LEU A 10 -0.40 -3.67 -14.45
N GLU A 11 -0.23 -3.76 -13.13
CA GLU A 11 -1.18 -3.17 -12.18
C GLU A 11 -1.32 -1.65 -12.41
N ILE A 12 -0.22 -1.01 -12.84
CA ILE A 12 -0.17 0.42 -13.16
C ILE A 12 -0.95 0.80 -14.43
N ASP A 13 -1.28 -0.15 -15.32
CA ASP A 13 -2.13 0.12 -16.49
C ASP A 13 -3.59 0.41 -16.08
N THR A 14 -3.96 0.06 -14.84
CA THR A 14 -5.26 0.38 -14.25
C THR A 14 -5.14 1.59 -13.32
N PRO A 15 -6.21 2.41 -13.18
CA PRO A 15 -6.20 3.50 -12.21
C PRO A 15 -5.98 2.97 -10.78
N PRO A 16 -5.32 3.76 -9.91
CA PRO A 16 -5.08 3.34 -8.54
C PRO A 16 -6.41 3.13 -7.80
N ALA A 17 -6.44 2.10 -6.95
CA ALA A 17 -7.63 1.69 -6.20
C ALA A 17 -8.02 2.70 -5.10
N PHE A 18 -7.05 3.46 -4.60
CA PHE A 18 -7.23 4.45 -3.55
C PHE A 18 -6.61 5.79 -3.95
N ALA A 19 -7.17 6.90 -3.47
CA ALA A 19 -6.66 8.24 -3.70
C ALA A 19 -6.05 8.80 -2.40
N PRO A 20 -5.19 9.84 -2.49
CA PRO A 20 -4.78 10.60 -1.32
C PRO A 20 -5.99 11.11 -0.54
N GLY A 21 -5.97 10.95 0.79
CA GLY A 21 -7.06 11.26 1.71
C GLY A 21 -8.02 10.10 1.97
N THR A 22 -7.99 9.02 1.19
CA THR A 22 -8.84 7.85 1.43
C THR A 22 -8.46 7.18 2.76
N LYS A 23 -9.46 6.96 3.63
CA LYS A 23 -9.30 6.18 4.86
C LYS A 23 -9.22 4.69 4.49
N VAL A 24 -8.15 4.04 4.92
CA VAL A 24 -7.89 2.62 4.64
C VAL A 24 -7.64 1.84 5.93
N ARG A 25 -7.83 0.52 5.85
CA ARG A 25 -7.48 -0.44 6.89
C ARG A 25 -6.48 -1.44 6.32
N ALA A 26 -5.44 -1.76 7.09
CA ALA A 26 -4.50 -2.81 6.76
C ALA A 26 -5.17 -4.18 6.88
N ARG A 27 -5.05 -5.02 5.85
CA ARG A 27 -5.50 -6.42 5.86
C ARG A 27 -4.42 -7.39 6.27
N ALA A 28 -3.17 -7.02 6.04
CA ALA A 28 -2.01 -7.87 6.28
C ALA A 28 -1.08 -7.27 7.34
N LEU A 29 -0.35 -8.15 8.01
CA LEU A 29 0.76 -7.77 8.86
C LEU A 29 1.92 -7.31 7.99
N VAL A 30 2.39 -6.08 8.18
CA VAL A 30 3.58 -5.57 7.50
C VAL A 30 4.76 -5.63 8.45
N ARG A 31 5.84 -6.25 7.98
CA ARG A 31 7.13 -6.27 8.66
C ARG A 31 8.14 -5.47 7.85
N ASP A 32 9.04 -4.81 8.56
CA ASP A 32 10.17 -4.13 7.92
C ASP A 32 11.09 -5.16 7.24
N ASP A 33 11.37 -4.96 5.95
CA ASP A 33 12.35 -5.77 5.22
C ASP A 33 13.77 -5.20 5.28
N GLY A 34 13.96 -4.09 6.01
CA GLY A 34 15.22 -3.35 6.14
C GLY A 34 15.21 -2.01 5.40
N THR A 35 14.06 -1.59 4.90
CA THR A 35 13.87 -0.33 4.17
C THR A 35 13.33 0.80 5.06
N PHE A 36 12.77 0.47 6.23
CA PHE A 36 12.19 1.44 7.14
C PHE A 36 13.23 2.02 8.13
N PRO A 37 13.43 3.35 8.16
CA PRO A 37 14.44 3.95 9.03
C PRO A 37 14.06 3.80 10.51
N GLY A 38 14.95 3.22 11.30
CA GLY A 38 14.80 3.10 12.76
C GLY A 38 14.01 1.87 13.24
N ALA A 39 13.53 1.02 12.33
CA ALA A 39 13.03 -0.32 12.66
C ALA A 39 14.14 -1.37 12.42
N ARG A 40 14.04 -2.51 13.11
CA ARG A 40 14.89 -3.67 12.80
C ARG A 40 14.18 -4.50 11.74
N VAL A 41 14.97 -5.15 10.88
CA VAL A 41 14.45 -6.15 9.93
C VAL A 41 13.61 -7.18 10.68
N GLY A 42 12.37 -7.36 10.23
CA GLY A 42 11.38 -8.26 10.83
C GLY A 42 10.48 -7.62 11.88
N ASP A 43 10.75 -6.38 12.32
CA ASP A 43 9.86 -5.66 13.23
C ASP A 43 8.51 -5.41 12.57
N VAL A 44 7.45 -5.52 13.37
CA VAL A 44 6.09 -5.24 12.91
C VAL A 44 5.92 -3.71 12.78
N LEU A 45 5.68 -3.27 11.55
CA LEU A 45 5.39 -1.87 11.25
C LEU A 45 3.89 -1.57 11.36
N VAL A 46 3.07 -2.50 10.87
CA VAL A 46 1.61 -2.37 10.77
C VAL A 46 0.96 -3.70 11.16
N GLU A 47 0.00 -3.65 12.07
CA GLU A 47 -0.84 -4.79 12.43
C GLU A 47 -2.09 -4.86 11.54
N PRO A 48 -2.60 -6.06 11.21
CA PRO A 48 -3.87 -6.19 10.52
C PRO A 48 -4.99 -5.53 11.34
N GLY A 49 -5.86 -4.77 10.66
CA GLY A 49 -6.89 -3.95 11.29
C GLY A 49 -6.46 -2.51 11.58
N ALA A 50 -5.17 -2.18 11.48
CA ALA A 50 -4.68 -0.81 11.68
C ALA A 50 -5.31 0.15 10.66
N LEU A 51 -5.74 1.31 11.15
CA LEU A 51 -6.35 2.36 10.35
C LEU A 51 -5.33 3.44 9.98
N GLY A 52 -5.44 3.92 8.74
CA GLY A 52 -4.60 4.99 8.22
C GLY A 52 -5.27 5.76 7.11
N TYR A 53 -4.57 6.79 6.64
CA TYR A 53 -4.98 7.58 5.48
C TYR A 53 -3.90 7.52 4.41
N VAL A 54 -4.32 7.29 3.17
CA VAL A 54 -3.41 7.37 2.03
C VAL A 54 -2.91 8.81 1.91
N ARG A 55 -1.60 9.01 1.94
CA ARG A 55 -0.94 10.31 1.77
C ARG A 55 -0.55 10.56 0.33
N GLU A 56 0.03 9.55 -0.30
CA GLU A 56 0.53 9.62 -1.67
C GLU A 56 0.34 8.26 -2.36
N VAL A 57 0.25 8.29 -3.69
CA VAL A 57 0.21 7.09 -4.53
C VAL A 57 1.41 7.13 -5.46
N GLY A 58 2.36 6.24 -5.20
CA GLY A 58 3.55 6.04 -6.00
C GLY A 58 3.49 4.72 -6.77
N SER A 59 4.59 4.37 -7.43
CA SER A 59 4.72 3.06 -8.09
C SER A 59 6.07 2.42 -7.83
N PHE A 60 6.11 1.10 -7.82
CA PHE A 60 7.36 0.33 -7.73
C PHE A 60 7.67 -0.32 -9.08
N LEU A 61 8.91 -0.09 -9.57
CA LEU A 61 9.40 -0.52 -10.88
C LEU A 61 8.48 -0.18 -12.06
N GLN A 62 7.59 0.81 -11.89
CA GLN A 62 6.52 1.13 -12.85
C GLN A 62 5.62 -0.07 -13.20
N ARG A 63 5.43 -1.00 -12.25
CA ARG A 63 4.58 -2.19 -12.45
C ARG A 63 3.49 -2.34 -11.39
N PHE A 64 3.72 -1.83 -10.18
CA PHE A 64 2.84 -1.96 -9.03
C PHE A 64 2.49 -0.60 -8.46
N TRP A 65 1.24 -0.39 -8.05
CA TRP A 65 0.85 0.77 -7.26
C TRP A 65 1.29 0.58 -5.81
N ILE A 66 1.95 1.60 -5.27
CA ILE A 66 2.34 1.66 -3.87
C ILE A 66 1.62 2.84 -3.22
N TYR A 67 0.87 2.54 -2.18
CA TYR A 67 0.13 3.52 -1.39
C TYR A 67 0.95 3.86 -0.16
N GLU A 68 1.38 5.10 -0.05
CA GLU A 68 1.99 5.60 1.17
C GLU A 68 0.87 5.91 2.17
N VAL A 69 0.79 5.14 3.27
CA VAL A 69 -0.28 5.26 4.26
C VAL A 69 0.28 5.77 5.58
N ASP A 70 -0.29 6.86 6.09
CA ASP A 70 -0.05 7.35 7.45
C ASP A 70 -0.97 6.62 8.43
N PHE A 71 -0.40 5.69 9.20
CA PHE A 71 -1.12 4.91 10.19
C PHE A 71 -1.30 5.70 11.48
N ILE A 72 -2.55 5.79 11.95
CA ILE A 72 -2.96 6.72 13.00
C ILE A 72 -2.35 6.32 14.37
N ASP A 73 -2.40 5.03 14.69
CA ASP A 73 -1.98 4.51 15.99
C ASP A 73 -0.46 4.49 16.12
N SER A 74 0.22 3.91 15.12
CA SER A 74 1.68 3.78 15.13
C SER A 74 2.42 5.07 14.75
N ARG A 75 1.73 6.07 14.18
CA ARG A 75 2.32 7.31 13.65
C ARG A 75 3.45 7.05 12.65
N ARG A 76 3.31 5.99 11.86
CA ARG A 76 4.27 5.55 10.86
C ARG A 76 3.67 5.70 9.48
N ILE A 77 4.52 6.14 8.55
CA ILE A 77 4.21 6.22 7.14
C ILE A 77 4.77 4.99 6.46
N VAL A 78 3.91 4.10 5.97
CA VAL A 78 4.33 2.80 5.42
C VAL A 78 3.78 2.62 4.01
N GLY A 79 4.64 2.18 3.09
CA GLY A 79 4.26 1.82 1.73
C GLY A 79 3.55 0.48 1.69
N MET A 80 2.39 0.44 1.05
CA MET A 80 1.46 -0.68 1.05
C MET A 80 1.00 -0.98 -0.38
N ARG A 81 0.75 -2.23 -0.75
CA ARG A 81 0.10 -2.58 -2.02
C ARG A 81 -1.42 -2.51 -1.90
N ALA A 82 -2.11 -2.38 -3.04
CA ALA A 82 -3.58 -2.35 -3.05
C ALA A 82 -4.18 -3.60 -2.39
N ALA A 83 -3.62 -4.78 -2.66
CA ALA A 83 -4.10 -6.06 -2.12
C ALA A 83 -4.00 -6.17 -0.59
N GLU A 84 -3.14 -5.36 0.04
CA GLU A 84 -2.90 -5.35 1.48
C GLU A 84 -3.81 -4.36 2.22
N LEU A 85 -4.63 -3.59 1.49
CA LEU A 85 -5.48 -2.54 2.02
C LEU A 85 -6.96 -2.80 1.71
N GLU A 86 -7.83 -2.18 2.51
CA GLU A 86 -9.26 -2.04 2.21
C GLU A 86 -9.76 -0.64 2.54
N SER A 87 -10.78 -0.18 1.80
CA SER A 87 -11.45 1.08 2.11
C SER A 87 -12.16 1.00 3.46
N ALA A 88 -11.90 1.98 4.32
CA ALA A 88 -12.54 2.14 5.62
C ALA A 88 -13.46 3.39 5.67
N GLU A 89 -13.78 3.98 4.52
CA GLU A 89 -14.64 5.18 4.40
C GLU A 89 -16.11 4.90 4.77
N GLY A 90 -16.54 3.63 4.68
CA GLY A 90 -17.90 3.18 5.00
C GLY A 90 -18.16 2.93 6.49
N ASP A 91 -17.16 3.08 7.36
CA ASP A 91 -17.31 2.98 8.81
C ASP A 91 -17.96 4.28 9.37
N ARG A 92 -19.17 4.58 8.90
CA ARG A 92 -20.08 5.53 9.55
C ARG A 92 -20.97 4.71 10.49
N SER A 93 -20.62 4.67 11.77
CA SER A 93 -21.58 4.39 12.86
C SER A 93 -22.58 5.53 12.98
#